data_AF-A0A936MWE3-F1
#
_entry.id   AF-A0A936MWE3-F1
#
_cell.length_a   1.000
_cell.length_b   1.000
_cell.length_c   1.000
_cell.angle_alpha   90.00
_cell.angle_beta   90.00
_cell.angle_gamma   90.00
#
_symmetry.space_group_name_H-M   'P 1'
#
loop_
_entity.id
_entity.type
_entity.pdbx_description
1 polymer ?
#
loop_
_entity_poly.entity_id
_entity_poly.type
_entity_poly.pdbx_seq_one_letter_code
_entity_poly.pdbx_strand_id
1 'polypeptide(L)'
;MAPKAIKPDVEGYAFYFWSEEGAEPPHVHVNKGDGHAKWWLLPEPVEVYSYGFKKQERKRIYELINTHHGTIIKAWNSHFKRQ
;
A
#
# COMPACT_ATOMS: atom_id res chain seq x y z
N MET A 1 -9.54 12.93 -4.14
CA MET A 1 -9.85 11.70 -3.37
C MET A 1 -8.87 10.63 -3.81
N ALA A 2 -8.13 10.02 -2.89
CA ALA A 2 -7.18 8.95 -3.22
C ALA A 2 -7.96 7.65 -3.57
N PRO A 3 -7.66 6.98 -4.69
CA PRO A 3 -8.24 5.67 -5.01
C PRO A 3 -7.81 4.65 -3.96
N LYS A 4 -8.77 3.83 -3.50
CA LYS A 4 -8.52 2.78 -2.51
C LYS A 4 -7.88 1.57 -3.20
N ALA A 5 -6.78 1.06 -2.64
CA ALA A 5 -6.02 -0.05 -3.23
C ALA A 5 -6.69 -1.43 -3.00
N ILE A 6 -7.36 -1.60 -1.86
CA ILE A 6 -8.21 -2.75 -1.50
C ILE A 6 -9.44 -2.23 -0.73
N LYS A 7 -10.43 -3.09 -0.45
CA LYS A 7 -11.58 -2.73 0.42
C LYS A 7 -11.03 -2.00 1.66
N PRO A 8 -11.60 -0.84 2.02
CA PRO A 8 -11.09 -0.06 3.13
C PRO A 8 -11.17 -0.93 4.39
N ASP A 9 -10.09 -0.93 5.16
CA ASP A 9 -10.04 -1.41 6.54
C ASP A 9 -9.89 -2.93 6.71
N VAL A 10 -8.79 -3.49 6.19
CA VAL A 10 -8.32 -4.80 6.70
C VAL A 10 -7.65 -4.54 8.05
N GLU A 11 -8.31 -4.93 9.14
CA GLU A 11 -7.79 -4.78 10.52
C GLU A 11 -7.46 -3.33 10.92
N GLY A 12 -8.18 -2.38 10.33
CA GLY A 12 -7.99 -0.94 10.54
C GLY A 12 -6.78 -0.35 9.80
N TYR A 13 -6.13 -1.12 8.92
CA TYR A 13 -5.13 -0.61 7.98
C TYR A 13 -5.80 -0.14 6.69
N ALA A 14 -5.58 1.13 6.33
CA ALA A 14 -6.04 1.72 5.10
C ALA A 14 -4.93 1.68 4.05
N PHE A 15 -5.17 0.95 2.95
CA PHE A 15 -4.24 0.81 1.82
C PHE A 15 -4.72 1.67 0.64
N TYR A 16 -3.85 2.54 0.12
CA TYR A 16 -4.22 3.49 -0.94
C TYR A 16 -3.02 3.91 -1.80
N PHE A 17 -3.32 4.62 -2.90
CA PHE A 17 -2.34 5.22 -3.80
C PHE A 17 -2.61 6.72 -3.91
N TRP A 18 -1.58 7.56 -4.03
CA TRP A 18 -1.81 8.96 -4.42
C TRP A 18 -1.91 9.07 -5.93
N SER A 19 -2.92 9.79 -6.42
CA SER A 19 -3.19 9.88 -7.87
C SER A 19 -2.07 10.55 -8.69
N GLU A 20 -1.17 11.28 -8.04
CA GLU A 20 -0.10 12.06 -8.69
C GLU A 20 1.24 11.28 -8.76
N GLU A 21 1.31 10.05 -8.23
CA GLU A 21 2.55 9.27 -8.17
C GLU A 21 2.72 8.25 -9.32
N GLY A 22 2.06 8.47 -10.47
CA GLY A 22 2.04 7.50 -11.58
C GLY A 22 3.37 7.29 -12.30
N ALA A 23 4.35 8.17 -12.08
CA ALA A 23 5.70 8.05 -12.62
C ALA A 23 6.61 7.15 -11.76
N GLU A 24 6.16 6.77 -10.57
CA GLU A 24 6.91 5.88 -9.68
C GLU A 24 6.61 4.40 -9.96
N PRO A 25 7.51 3.47 -9.56
CA PRO A 25 7.21 2.05 -9.57
C PRO A 25 5.94 1.71 -8.75
N PRO A 26 5.30 0.55 -8.97
CA PRO A 26 4.14 0.15 -8.19
C PRO A 26 4.41 0.11 -6.69
N HIS A 27 3.62 0.87 -5.92
CA HIS A 27 3.73 0.92 -4.47
C HIS A 27 2.36 1.11 -3.80
N VAL A 28 2.33 0.96 -2.48
CA VAL A 28 1.13 1.20 -1.67
C VAL A 28 1.48 1.99 -0.43
N HIS A 29 0.61 2.94 -0.08
CA HIS A 29 0.64 3.65 1.20
C HIS A 29 -0.30 2.98 2.18
N VAL A 30 0.10 2.94 3.45
CA VAL A 30 -0.64 2.26 4.52
C VAL A 30 -0.77 3.18 5.72
N ASN A 31 -1.99 3.49 6.14
CA ASN A 31 -2.26 4.29 7.34
C ASN A 31 -3.10 3.53 8.38
N LYS A 32 -2.85 3.81 9.66
CA LYS A 32 -3.71 3.41 10.79
C LYS A 32 -3.39 4.28 12.01
N GLY A 33 -4.38 5.02 12.51
CA GLY A 33 -4.16 6.03 13.55
C GLY A 33 -3.14 7.08 13.06
N ASP A 34 -2.12 7.35 13.88
CA ASP A 34 -1.00 8.24 13.53
C ASP A 34 0.11 7.52 12.71
N GLY A 35 -0.06 6.23 12.46
CA GLY A 35 0.90 5.42 11.70
C GLY A 35 0.73 5.57 10.19
N HIS A 36 1.85 5.70 9.50
CA HIS A 36 1.91 5.79 8.04
C HIS A 36 3.16 5.08 7.49
N ALA A 37 3.00 4.33 6.41
CA ALA A 37 4.07 3.58 5.76
C ALA A 37 3.91 3.56 4.24
N LYS A 38 5.03 3.37 3.53
CA LYS A 38 5.07 3.17 2.07
C LYS A 38 5.83 1.90 1.76
N TRP A 39 5.31 1.13 0.81
CA TRP A 39 5.88 -0.14 0.38
C TRP A 39 5.95 -0.22 -1.14
N TRP A 40 7.14 -0.47 -1.70
CA TRP A 40 7.25 -0.91 -3.09
C TRP A 40 6.64 -2.30 -3.22
N LEU A 41 6.02 -2.61 -4.37
CA LEU A 41 5.37 -3.89 -4.62
C LEU A 41 6.16 -4.79 -5.58
N LEU A 42 7.07 -4.21 -6.37
CA LEU A 42 7.87 -4.94 -7.36
C LEU A 42 9.37 -4.68 -7.14
N PRO A 43 10.24 -5.70 -7.34
CA PRO A 43 9.91 -7.08 -7.71
C PRO A 43 9.24 -7.88 -6.58
N GLU A 44 9.38 -7.45 -5.33
CA GLU A 44 8.73 -8.00 -4.14
C GLU A 44 8.36 -6.87 -3.17
N PRO A 45 7.47 -7.11 -2.18
CA PRO A 45 7.12 -6.10 -1.20
C PRO A 45 8.30 -5.66 -0.32
N VAL A 46 8.69 -4.38 -0.43
CA VAL A 46 9.80 -3.79 0.35
C VAL A 46 9.33 -2.52 1.04
N GLU A 47 9.58 -2.43 2.35
CA GLU A 47 9.28 -1.23 3.13
C GLU A 47 10.22 -0.09 2.73
N VAL A 48 9.65 1.04 2.32
CA VAL A 48 10.40 2.27 2.01
C VAL A 48 10.58 3.10 3.28
N TYR A 49 9.49 3.31 4.00
CA TYR A 49 9.47 3.95 5.30
C TYR A 49 8.27 3.48 6.10
N SER A 50 8.37 3.62 7.42
CA SER A 50 7.29 3.35 8.36
C SER A 50 7.45 4.23 9.59
N TYR A 51 6.46 5.06 9.86
CA TYR A 51 6.38 5.92 11.04
C TYR A 51 5.14 5.57 11.86
N GLY A 52 5.23 5.70 13.19
CA GLY A 52 4.12 5.42 14.11
C GLY A 52 3.74 3.94 14.27
N PHE A 53 4.29 3.03 13.46
CA PHE A 53 4.04 1.58 13.59
C PHE A 53 5.07 0.85 14.45
N LYS A 54 4.58 -0.04 15.31
CA LYS A 54 5.41 -0.99 16.04
C LYS A 54 5.90 -2.11 15.11
N LYS A 55 6.98 -2.80 15.50
CA LYS A 55 7.53 -3.94 14.74
C LYS A 55 6.48 -5.01 14.37
N GLN A 56 5.56 -5.32 15.29
CA GLN A 56 4.49 -6.28 15.05
C GLN A 56 3.49 -5.78 13.99
N GLU A 57 3.17 -4.49 14.00
CA GLU A 57 2.27 -3.89 13.02
C GLU A 57 2.92 -3.85 11.64
N ARG A 58 4.20 -3.50 11.54
CA ARG A 58 4.96 -3.56 10.29
C ARG A 58 4.98 -4.96 9.69
N LYS A 59 5.19 -5.98 10.53
CA LYS A 59 5.08 -7.38 10.11
C LYS A 59 3.67 -7.71 9.61
N ARG A 60 2.63 -7.24 10.30
CA ARG A 60 1.24 -7.48 9.89
C ARG A 60 0.93 -6.80 8.56
N ILE A 61 1.38 -5.56 8.37
CA ILE A 61 1.26 -4.83 7.11
C ILE A 61 1.91 -5.62 5.97
N TYR A 62 3.12 -6.13 6.18
CA TYR A 62 3.80 -6.97 5.19
C TYR A 62 3.01 -8.24 4.83
N GLU A 63 2.48 -8.95 5.83
CA GLU A 63 1.63 -10.13 5.60
C GLU A 63 0.37 -9.80 4.81
N LEU A 64 -0.28 -8.68 5.12
CA LEU A 64 -1.46 -8.20 4.41
C LEU A 64 -1.13 -7.81 2.96
N ILE A 65 -0.01 -7.11 2.74
CA ILE A 65 0.46 -6.76 1.39
C ILE A 65 0.72 -8.03 0.58
N ASN A 66 1.42 -9.02 1.15
CA ASN A 66 1.68 -10.29 0.48
C ASN A 66 0.39 -11.07 0.16
N THR A 67 -0.52 -11.15 1.13
CA THR A 67 -1.81 -11.85 0.97
C THR A 67 -2.63 -11.24 -0.17
N HIS A 68 -2.60 -9.92 -0.31
CA HIS A 68 -3.37 -9.18 -1.31
C HIS A 68 -2.54 -8.68 -2.49
N HIS A 69 -1.29 -9.13 -2.64
CA HIS A 69 -0.29 -8.54 -3.54
C HIS A 69 -0.78 -8.39 -4.97
N GLY A 70 -1.32 -9.48 -5.54
CA GLY A 70 -1.87 -9.48 -6.88
C GLY A 70 -3.09 -8.55 -7.05
N THR A 71 -3.87 -8.32 -6.00
CA THR A 71 -5.01 -7.38 -6.03
C THR A 71 -4.51 -5.95 -6.01
N ILE A 72 -3.55 -5.63 -5.14
CA ILE A 72 -2.95 -4.28 -5.03
C ILE A 72 -2.27 -3.92 -6.35
N ILE A 73 -1.49 -4.83 -6.95
CA ILE A 73 -0.86 -4.60 -8.26
C ILE A 73 -1.89 -4.39 -9.37
N LYS A 74 -2.98 -5.16 -9.39
CA LYS A 74 -4.06 -4.96 -10.38
C LYS A 74 -4.73 -3.59 -10.20
N ALA A 75 -4.95 -3.15 -8.96
CA ALA A 75 -5.52 -1.85 -8.67
C ALA A 75 -4.58 -0.71 -9.09
N TRP A 76 -3.27 -0.81 -8.78
CA TRP A 76 -2.24 0.13 -9.25
C TRP A 76 -2.25 0.23 -10.77
N ASN A 77 -2.14 -0.90 -11.47
CA ASN A 77 -2.14 -0.93 -12.92
C ASN A 77 -3.43 -0.35 -13.51
N SER A 78 -4.59 -0.65 -12.93
CA SER A 78 -5.87 -0.14 -13.44
C SER A 78 -5.99 1.38 -13.27
N HIS A 79 -5.41 1.93 -12.20
CA HIS A 79 -5.44 3.36 -11.90
C HIS A 79 -4.46 4.15 -12.79
N PHE A 80 -3.26 3.63 -13.02
CA PHE A 80 -2.20 4.36 -13.73
C PHE A 80 -1.99 3.95 -15.20
N LYS A 81 -2.49 2.81 -15.69
CA LYS A 81 -2.45 2.46 -17.14
C LYS A 81 -3.36 3.31 -18.02
N ARG A 82 -4.10 4.27 -17.45
CA ARG A 82 -5.03 5.15 -18.18
C ARG A 82 -4.48 6.56 -18.44
N GLN A 83 -3.19 6.79 -18.20
CA GLN A 83 -2.50 8.05 -18.54
C GLN A 83 -1.69 7.90 -19.81
#